data_AF-W2HZD3-F1
#
_entry.id   AF-W2HZD3-F1
#
_cell.length_a   1.000
_cell.length_b   1.000
_cell.length_c   1.000
_cell.angle_alpha   90.00
_cell.angle_beta   90.00
_cell.angle_gamma   90.00
#
_symmetry.space_group_name_H-M   'P 1'
#
loop_
_entity.id
_entity.type
_entity.pdbx_description
1 polymer ?
#
loop_
_entity_poly.entity_id
_entity_poly.type
_entity_poly.pdbx_seq_one_letter_code
_entity_poly.pdbx_strand_id
1 'polypeptide(L)'
;MRTACTLTKIENSLLPDKISALFHVVEIIDEMLMSPEEAVIKSAGTNQLRWINRLLETFDGDLTAAILRAAANGHLDMMQRLVHEIGGRAANESHDMTKNSMILMGI
;
A
#
# COMPACT_ATOMS: atom_id res chain seq x y z
N MET A 1 27.82 18.69 -45.70
CA MET A 1 28.47 17.74 -44.76
C MET A 1 27.62 17.64 -43.51
N ARG A 2 26.94 16.50 -43.28
CA ARG A 2 26.24 16.22 -42.03
C ARG A 2 27.21 15.48 -41.12
N THR A 3 27.60 16.09 -40.01
CA THR A 3 28.43 15.44 -38.99
C THR A 3 27.58 14.40 -38.27
N ALA A 4 27.96 13.13 -38.43
CA ALA A 4 27.36 12.03 -37.69
C ALA A 4 27.71 12.19 -36.21
N CYS A 5 26.71 12.41 -35.36
CA CYS A 5 26.90 12.50 -33.92
C CYS A 5 26.95 11.06 -33.37
N THR A 6 28.15 10.56 -33.13
CA THR A 6 28.37 9.30 -32.41
C THR A 6 28.07 9.52 -30.94
N LEU A 7 26.82 9.25 -30.53
CA LEU A 7 26.41 9.22 -29.13
C LEU A 7 27.19 8.11 -28.43
N THR A 8 28.31 8.46 -27.81
CA THR A 8 29.05 7.56 -26.93
C THR A 8 28.21 7.34 -25.68
N LYS A 9 27.91 6.08 -25.42
CA LYS A 9 27.11 5.62 -24.29
C LYS A 9 27.77 6.13 -23.01
N ILE A 10 27.06 6.98 -22.25
CA ILE A 10 27.58 7.56 -21.01
C ILE A 10 27.45 6.49 -19.92
N GLU A 11 28.36 5.51 -19.95
CA GLU A 11 28.49 4.52 -18.89
C GLU A 11 29.30 5.13 -17.74
N ASN A 12 28.68 5.23 -16.56
CA ASN A 12 29.27 5.68 -15.28
C ASN A 12 29.40 7.19 -15.02
N SER A 13 28.64 8.08 -15.68
CA SER A 13 28.57 9.48 -15.24
C SER A 13 27.61 9.64 -14.07
N LEU A 14 28.04 10.28 -12.98
CA LEU A 14 27.13 10.84 -11.99
C LEU A 14 26.28 11.92 -12.68
N LEU A 15 24.98 11.66 -12.80
CA LEU A 15 24.04 12.63 -13.35
C LEU A 15 23.97 13.84 -12.42
N PRO A 16 23.86 15.07 -12.97
CA PRO A 16 23.58 16.26 -12.16
C PRO A 16 22.42 16.02 -11.20
N ASP A 17 22.51 16.52 -9.97
CA ASP A 17 21.52 16.29 -8.90
C ASP A 17 20.07 16.52 -9.35
N LYS A 18 19.85 17.52 -10.21
CA LYS A 18 18.53 17.84 -10.79
C LYS A 18 17.93 16.71 -11.61
N ILE A 19 18.77 15.94 -12.32
CA ILE A 19 18.34 14.80 -13.13
C ILE A 19 18.16 13.58 -12.22
N SER A 20 19.04 13.38 -11.24
CA SER A 20 18.90 12.30 -10.25
C SER A 20 17.62 12.43 -9.42
N ALA A 21 17.20 13.65 -9.10
CA ALA A 21 15.95 13.92 -8.39
C ALA A 21 14.69 13.49 -9.17
N LEU A 22 14.75 13.41 -10.50
CA LEU A 22 13.59 12.98 -11.31
C LEU A 22 13.16 11.54 -10.97
N PHE A 23 14.10 10.68 -10.58
CA PHE A 23 13.77 9.31 -10.17
C PHE A 23 12.82 9.30 -8.98
N HIS A 24 13.12 10.09 -7.94
CA HIS A 24 12.25 10.23 -6.78
C HIS A 24 10.90 10.86 -7.12
N VAL A 25 10.86 11.81 -8.06
CA VAL A 25 9.60 12.41 -8.51
C VAL A 25 8.70 11.36 -9.17
N VAL A 26 9.27 10.48 -10.00
CA VAL A 26 8.50 9.39 -10.63
C VAL A 26 8.00 8.40 -9.58
N GLU A 27 8.82 8.02 -8.61
CA GLU A 27 8.38 7.15 -7.51
C GLU A 27 7.21 7.74 -6.71
N ILE A 28 7.21 9.06 -6.48
CA ILE A 28 6.12 9.77 -5.80
C ILE A 28 4.86 9.78 -6.67
N ILE A 29 4.99 10.03 -7.97
CA ILE A 29 3.84 10.01 -8.89
C ILE A 29 3.22 8.61 -8.92
N ASP A 30 4.05 7.57 -9.03
CA ASP A 30 3.58 6.18 -9.01
C ASP A 30 2.85 5.86 -7.69
N GLU A 31 3.35 6.35 -6.55
CA GLU A 31 2.69 6.21 -5.25
C GLU A 31 1.36 6.94 -5.16
N MET A 32 1.25 8.13 -5.75
CA MET A 32 0.00 8.90 -5.80
C MET A 32 -1.04 8.29 -6.74
N LEU A 33 -0.62 7.48 -7.71
CA LEU A 33 -1.49 6.83 -8.70
C LEU A 33 -1.89 5.40 -8.30
N MET A 34 -1.38 4.87 -7.18
CA MET A 34 -1.76 3.54 -6.71
C MET A 34 -3.24 3.44 -6.44
N SER A 35 -3.81 2.30 -6.83
CA SER A 35 -5.09 1.87 -6.31
C SER A 35 -5.02 1.67 -4.78
N PRO A 36 -6.15 1.76 -4.05
CA PRO A 36 -6.18 1.48 -2.62
C PRO A 36 -5.56 0.12 -2.24
N GLU A 37 -5.80 -0.91 -3.06
CA GLU A 37 -5.23 -2.25 -2.86
C GLU A 37 -3.70 -2.25 -2.97
N GLU A 38 -3.15 -1.64 -4.03
CA GLU A 38 -1.69 -1.52 -4.22
C GLU A 38 -1.05 -0.71 -3.09
N ALA A 39 -1.70 0.36 -2.63
CA ALA A 39 -1.21 1.17 -1.52
C ALA A 39 -1.14 0.35 -0.21
N VAL A 40 -2.14 -0.48 0.06
CA VAL A 40 -2.13 -1.40 1.22
C VAL A 40 -1.00 -2.42 1.08
N ILE A 41 -0.82 -3.03 -0.09
CA ILE A 41 0.26 -4.00 -0.32
C ILE A 41 1.65 -3.35 -0.18
N LYS A 42 1.85 -2.15 -0.75
CA LYS A 42 3.13 -1.42 -0.67
C LYS A 42 3.44 -0.96 0.75
N SER A 43 2.47 -0.38 1.45
CA SER A 43 2.65 0.04 2.84
C SER A 43 2.98 -1.15 3.76
N ALA A 44 2.33 -2.30 3.52
CA ALA A 44 2.63 -3.54 4.23
C ALA A 44 4.05 -4.06 3.97
N GLY A 45 4.51 -4.02 2.72
CA GLY A 45 5.87 -4.44 2.34
C GLY A 45 6.99 -3.48 2.77
N THR A 46 6.66 -2.28 3.21
CA THR A 46 7.63 -1.26 3.65
C THR A 46 7.52 -0.93 5.14
N ASN A 47 6.70 -1.70 5.87
CA ASN A 47 6.38 -1.52 7.28
C ASN A 47 5.91 -0.10 7.69
N GLN A 48 5.17 0.57 6.81
CA GLN A 48 4.69 1.93 7.08
C GLN A 48 3.40 1.91 7.92
N LEU A 49 3.52 1.61 9.22
CA LEU A 49 2.37 1.45 10.14
C LEU A 49 1.44 2.68 10.21
N ARG A 50 1.98 3.90 10.11
CA ARG A 50 1.15 5.11 10.09
C ARG A 50 0.33 5.23 8.81
N TRP A 51 0.87 4.74 7.71
CA TRP A 51 0.20 4.82 6.42
C TRP A 51 -0.87 3.75 6.30
N ILE A 52 -0.56 2.49 6.66
CA ILE A 52 -1.55 1.40 6.65
C ILE A 52 -2.75 1.73 7.53
N ASN A 53 -2.55 2.36 8.70
CA ASN A 53 -3.66 2.76 9.57
C ASN A 53 -4.64 3.71 8.88
N ARG A 54 -4.13 4.70 8.14
CA ARG A 54 -4.99 5.62 7.37
C ARG A 54 -5.68 4.92 6.20
N LEU A 55 -5.00 4.00 5.53
CA LEU A 55 -5.59 3.26 4.42
C LEU A 55 -6.74 2.34 4.90
N LEU A 56 -6.57 1.68 6.04
CA LEU A 56 -7.58 0.78 6.60
C LEU A 56 -8.83 1.48 7.13
N GLU A 57 -8.80 2.81 7.33
CA GLU A 57 -10.00 3.60 7.66
C GLU A 57 -11.02 3.60 6.51
N THR A 58 -10.58 3.44 5.26
CA THR A 58 -11.43 3.53 4.07
C THR A 58 -11.41 2.29 3.18
N PHE A 59 -10.36 1.48 3.25
CA PHE A 59 -10.21 0.28 2.45
C PHE A 59 -10.84 -0.93 3.14
N ASP A 60 -11.92 -1.49 2.60
CA ASP A 60 -12.61 -2.67 3.14
C ASP A 60 -12.26 -4.00 2.41
N GLY A 61 -11.39 -3.94 1.40
CA GLY A 61 -11.03 -5.09 0.56
C GLY A 61 -10.14 -6.15 1.23
N ASP A 62 -9.76 -7.15 0.43
CA ASP A 62 -8.92 -8.28 0.87
C ASP A 62 -7.51 -7.83 1.28
N LEU A 63 -7.06 -8.30 2.45
CA LEU A 63 -5.75 -8.00 3.03
C LEU A 63 -4.74 -9.15 2.85
N THR A 64 -5.13 -10.25 2.22
CA THR A 64 -4.29 -11.46 2.07
C THR A 64 -2.95 -11.16 1.38
N ALA A 65 -2.97 -10.42 0.27
CA ALA A 65 -1.76 -10.04 -0.44
C ALA A 65 -0.83 -9.14 0.39
N ALA A 66 -1.40 -8.21 1.17
CA ALA A 66 -0.65 -7.34 2.06
C ALA A 66 0.00 -8.12 3.21
N ILE A 67 -0.71 -9.08 3.82
CA ILE A 67 -0.17 -9.96 4.86
C ILE A 67 0.99 -10.80 4.31
N LEU A 68 0.81 -11.40 3.12
CA LEU A 68 1.86 -12.17 2.48
C LEU A 68 3.10 -11.31 2.22
N ARG A 69 2.90 -10.07 1.75
CA ARG A 69 3.99 -9.12 1.50
C ARG A 69 4.71 -8.72 2.78
N ALA A 70 4.00 -8.45 3.88
CA ALA A 70 4.59 -8.17 5.18
C ALA A 70 5.38 -9.37 5.73
N ALA A 71 4.82 -10.58 5.62
CA ALA A 71 5.45 -11.82 6.05
C ALA A 71 6.74 -12.11 5.28
N ALA A 72 6.73 -11.92 3.95
CA ALA A 72 7.90 -12.10 3.11
C ALA A 72 9.08 -11.17 3.49
N ASN A 73 8.79 -10.01 4.11
CA ASN A 73 9.79 -9.06 4.58
C ASN A 73 10.06 -9.13 6.10
N GLY A 74 9.43 -10.06 6.82
CA GLY A 74 9.60 -10.24 8.27
C GLY A 74 8.99 -9.11 9.12
N HIS A 75 8.01 -8.38 8.60
CA HIS A 75 7.35 -7.26 9.29
C HIS A 75 6.23 -7.76 10.22
N LEU A 76 6.60 -8.33 11.37
CA LEU A 76 5.67 -8.98 12.31
C LEU A 76 4.61 -8.01 12.88
N ASP A 77 5.02 -6.79 13.20
CA ASP A 77 4.15 -5.69 13.66
C ASP A 77 3.07 -5.35 12.63
N MET A 78 3.45 -5.23 11.36
CA MET A 78 2.52 -5.05 10.25
C MET A 78 1.55 -6.23 10.13
N MET A 79 2.06 -7.47 10.18
CA MET A 79 1.21 -8.66 10.11
C MET A 79 0.18 -8.70 11.24
N GLN A 80 0.61 -8.44 12.48
CA GLN A 80 -0.29 -8.38 13.64
C GLN A 80 -1.37 -7.32 13.45
N ARG A 81 -1.00 -6.15 12.95
CA ARG A 81 -1.96 -5.06 12.67
C ARG A 81 -2.98 -5.45 11.61
N LEU A 82 -2.57 -6.11 10.52
CA LEU A 82 -3.45 -6.55 9.44
C LEU A 82 -4.36 -7.71 9.86
N VAL A 83 -3.86 -8.68 10.62
CA VAL A 83 -4.68 -9.79 11.14
C VAL A 83 -5.70 -9.27 12.15
N HIS A 84 -5.31 -8.32 13.00
CA HIS A 84 -6.24 -7.66 13.92
C HIS A 84 -7.37 -6.93 13.18
N GLU A 85 -7.07 -6.28 12.05
CA GLU A 85 -8.07 -5.63 11.20
C GLU A 85 -9.15 -6.61 10.73
N ILE A 86 -8.73 -7.76 10.20
CA ILE A 86 -9.64 -8.81 9.71
C ILE A 86 -10.54 -9.30 10.85
N GLY A 87 -9.97 -9.57 12.02
CA GLY A 87 -10.73 -9.98 13.20
C GLY A 87 -11.73 -8.92 13.66
N GLY A 88 -11.35 -7.64 13.57
CA GLY A 88 -12.24 -6.52 13.84
C GLY A 88 -13.45 -6.50 12.90
N ARG A 89 -13.21 -6.59 11.58
CA ARG A 89 -14.29 -6.58 10.56
C ARG A 89 -15.31 -7.70 10.78
N ALA A 90 -14.85 -8.92 11.03
CA ALA A 90 -15.72 -10.06 11.31
C ALA A 90 -16.61 -9.84 12.55
N ALA A 91 -16.09 -9.19 13.59
CA ALA A 91 -16.88 -8.88 14.78
C ALA A 91 -17.98 -7.84 14.49
N ASN A 92 -17.69 -6.85 13.65
CA ASN A 92 -18.60 -5.77 13.30
C ASN A 92 -19.83 -6.30 12.55
N GLU A 93 -19.63 -7.22 11.62
CA GLU A 93 -20.67 -7.88 10.84
C GLU A 93 -21.67 -8.65 11.73
N SER A 94 -21.16 -9.35 12.76
CA SER A 94 -22.01 -10.13 13.68
C SER A 94 -22.91 -9.25 14.56
N HIS A 95 -22.44 -8.06 14.93
CA HIS A 95 -23.20 -7.13 15.77
C HIS A 95 -24.37 -6.50 15.00
N ASP A 96 -24.20 -6.27 13.69
CA ASP A 96 -25.24 -5.67 12.84
C ASP A 96 -26.40 -6.64 12.58
N MET A 97 -26.11 -7.93 12.39
CA MET A 97 -27.15 -8.96 12.29
C MET A 97 -28.01 -9.08 13.56
N THR A 98 -27.40 -8.88 14.74
CA THR A 98 -28.10 -8.98 16.01
C THR A 98 -29.04 -7.79 16.23
N LYS A 99 -28.61 -6.57 15.85
CA LYS A 99 -29.47 -5.37 15.91
C LYS A 99 -30.65 -5.45 14.95
N ASN A 100 -30.42 -5.89 13.70
CA ASN A 100 -31.50 -6.08 12.73
C ASN A 100 -32.49 -7.17 13.18
N SER A 101 -32.02 -8.24 13.84
CA SER A 101 -32.91 -9.24 14.44
C SER A 101 -33.74 -8.70 15.61
N MET A 102 -33.17 -7.86 16.48
CA MET A 102 -33.91 -7.23 17.58
C MET A 102 -34.95 -6.21 17.11
N ILE A 103 -34.65 -5.45 16.04
CA ILE A 103 -35.62 -4.52 15.41
C ILE A 103 -36.80 -5.31 14.80
N LEU A 104 -36.53 -6.48 14.20
CA LEU A 104 -37.57 -7.30 13.58
C LEU A 104 -38.45 -8.05 14.60
N MET A 105 -37.94 -8.30 15.81
CA MET A 105 -38.67 -8.97 16.90
C MET A 105 -39.53 -8.01 17.76
N GLY A 106 -39.53 -6.71 17.47
CA GLY A 106 -40.50 -5.77 18.05
C GLY A 106 -40.45 -5.64 19.57
N ILE A 107 -39.36 -5.06 20.08
CA ILE A 107 -39.36 -4.33 21.36
C ILE A 107 -39.26 -2.85 21.04
#